data_AF-A0A0F3RAY3-F1
#
_entry.id   AF-A0A0F3RAY3-F1
#
_cell.length_a   1.000
_cell.length_b   1.000
_cell.length_c   1.000
_cell.angle_alpha   90.00
_cell.angle_beta   90.00
_cell.angle_gamma   90.00
#
_symmetry.space_group_name_H-M   'P 1'
#
loop_
_entity.id
_entity.type
_entity.pdbx_description
1 polymer ?
#
loop_
_entity_poly.entity_id
_entity_poly.type
_entity_poly.pdbx_seq_one_letter_code
_entity_poly.pdbx_strand_id
1 'polypeptide(L)'
;MKGYLGDRYLAKQLGVLSENIEIAKMLCFEVICLGAINSLSKNFLCVKEFVRAYPELTNKITNEHPEYFIDGSILRLCVNDEAILNKLLASG
;
A
#
# COMPACT_ATOMS: atom_id res chain seq x y z
N MET A 1 6.73 5.55 12.45
CA MET A 1 7.66 4.47 12.05
C MET A 1 9.05 5.07 11.84
N LYS A 2 10.07 4.70 12.63
CA LYS A 2 11.49 4.97 12.29
C LYS A 2 12.01 3.70 11.61
N GLY A 3 12.12 3.71 10.29
CA GLY A 3 12.45 2.52 9.49
C GLY A 3 12.61 2.87 8.00
N TYR A 4 12.70 1.85 7.15
CA TYR A 4 12.97 2.00 5.70
C TYR A 4 11.95 2.84 4.92
N LEU A 5 10.75 3.06 5.47
CA LEU A 5 9.69 3.91 4.87
C LEU A 5 9.62 5.33 5.47
N GLY A 6 10.58 5.70 6.33
CA GLY A 6 10.64 7.05 6.88
C GLY A 6 11.12 8.05 5.85
N ASP A 7 10.49 9.22 5.79
CA ASP A 7 10.75 10.27 4.79
C ASP A 7 12.23 10.65 4.72
N ARG A 8 12.90 10.77 5.87
CA ARG A 8 14.34 11.04 5.92
C ARG A 8 15.19 9.92 5.31
N TYR A 9 14.80 8.67 5.51
CA TYR A 9 15.50 7.54 4.92
C TYR A 9 15.27 7.50 3.41
N LEU A 10 14.01 7.61 2.97
CA LEU A 10 13.65 7.61 1.56
C LEU A 10 14.27 8.80 0.82
N ALA A 11 14.20 10.01 1.36
CA ALA A 11 14.85 11.20 0.79
C ALA A 11 16.34 10.96 0.55
N LYS A 12 17.03 10.34 1.53
CA LYS A 12 18.45 10.00 1.40
C LYS A 12 18.71 8.97 0.29
N GLN A 13 17.85 7.96 0.14
CA GLN A 13 18.01 6.95 -0.92
C GLN A 13 17.66 7.49 -2.31
N LEU A 14 16.65 8.36 -2.39
CA LEU A 14 16.16 8.94 -3.65
C LEU A 14 17.08 10.06 -4.17
N GLY A 15 17.83 10.73 -3.29
CA GLY A 15 18.76 11.79 -3.67
C GLY A 15 18.05 12.92 -4.39
N VAL A 16 18.39 13.14 -5.66
CA VAL A 16 17.76 14.17 -6.51
C VAL A 16 16.27 13.95 -6.75
N LEU A 17 15.75 12.75 -6.51
CA LEU A 17 14.33 12.41 -6.66
C LEU A 17 13.54 12.54 -5.36
N SER A 18 14.10 13.20 -4.35
CA SER A 18 13.51 13.28 -3.00
C SER A 18 12.11 13.92 -2.95
N GLU A 19 11.71 14.69 -3.97
CA GLU A 19 10.33 15.18 -4.06
C GLU A 19 9.29 14.05 -4.29
N ASN A 20 9.72 12.86 -4.71
CA ASN A 20 8.86 11.73 -5.05
C ASN A 20 8.67 10.71 -3.91
N ILE A 21 8.88 11.11 -2.66
CA ILE A 21 8.76 10.22 -1.48
C ILE A 21 7.40 9.54 -1.42
N GLU A 22 6.33 10.25 -1.78
CA GLU A 22 4.99 9.70 -1.76
C GLU A 22 4.83 8.54 -2.75
N ILE A 23 5.24 8.76 -4.01
CA ILE A 23 5.24 7.74 -5.07
C ILE A 23 6.08 6.54 -4.63
N ALA A 24 7.26 6.78 -4.05
CA ALA A 24 8.12 5.71 -3.56
C ALA A 24 7.43 4.85 -2.48
N LYS A 25 6.65 5.46 -1.58
CA LYS A 25 5.86 4.72 -0.60
C LYS A 25 4.70 3.95 -1.22
N MET A 26 4.04 4.49 -2.23
CA MET A 26 2.97 3.78 -2.96
C MET A 26 3.52 2.53 -3.66
N LEU A 27 4.67 2.64 -4.33
CA LEU A 27 5.35 1.49 -4.94
C LEU A 27 5.81 0.47 -3.89
N CYS A 28 6.29 0.95 -2.73
CA CYS A 28 6.60 0.04 -1.63
C CYS A 28 5.36 -0.72 -1.13
N PHE A 29 4.18 -0.10 -1.14
CA PHE A 29 2.93 -0.78 -0.82
C PHE A 29 2.61 -1.89 -1.82
N GLU A 30 2.72 -1.62 -3.12
CA GLU A 30 2.54 -2.63 -4.18
C GLU A 30 3.46 -3.84 -3.95
N VAL A 31 4.74 -3.60 -3.67
CA VAL A 31 5.71 -4.66 -3.37
C VAL A 31 5.36 -5.44 -2.10
N ILE A 32 4.84 -4.78 -1.07
CA ILE A 32 4.35 -5.45 0.14
C ILE A 32 3.17 -6.37 -0.19
N CYS A 33 2.22 -5.91 -1.02
CA CYS A 33 1.08 -6.69 -1.48
C CYS A 33 1.54 -7.90 -2.32
N LEU A 34 2.49 -7.71 -3.25
CA LEU A 34 3.12 -8.78 -4.04
C LEU A 34 3.81 -9.80 -3.12
N GLY A 35 4.56 -9.35 -2.13
CA GLY A 35 5.23 -10.22 -1.17
C GLY A 35 4.23 -11.03 -0.33
N ALA A 36 3.15 -10.40 0.12
CA ALA A 36 2.12 -11.06 0.92
C ALA A 36 1.40 -12.17 0.12
N ILE A 37 0.99 -11.88 -1.13
CA ILE A 37 0.24 -12.84 -1.94
C ILE A 37 1.10 -14.02 -2.41
N ASN A 38 2.38 -13.78 -2.71
CA ASN A 38 3.32 -14.81 -3.13
C ASN A 38 3.92 -15.60 -1.95
N SER A 39 3.70 -15.17 -0.71
CA SER A 39 4.15 -15.92 0.47
C SER A 39 3.31 -17.19 0.68
N LEU A 40 3.96 -18.31 0.96
CA LEU A 40 3.28 -19.59 1.25
C LEU A 40 2.28 -19.49 2.41
N SER A 41 2.57 -18.63 3.38
CA SER A 41 1.73 -18.41 4.56
C SER A 41 0.66 -17.33 4.38
N LYS A 42 0.65 -16.63 3.24
CA LYS A 42 -0.24 -15.47 2.98
C LYS A 42 -0.27 -14.49 4.16
N ASN A 43 0.91 -14.12 4.66
CA ASN A 43 1.01 -13.27 5.84
C ASN A 43 0.76 -11.80 5.47
N PHE A 44 -0.42 -11.28 5.82
CA PHE A 44 -0.82 -9.90 5.56
C PHE A 44 -0.44 -8.90 6.68
N LEU A 45 0.41 -9.29 7.64
CA LEU A 45 0.81 -8.39 8.74
C LEU A 45 1.45 -7.10 8.23
N CYS A 46 2.37 -7.20 7.26
CA CYS A 46 3.02 -6.03 6.69
C CYS A 46 2.03 -5.09 5.98
N VAL A 47 1.03 -5.64 5.30
CA VAL A 47 -0.06 -4.86 4.68
C VAL A 47 -0.84 -4.11 5.76
N LYS A 48 -1.29 -4.81 6.81
CA LYS A 48 -2.06 -4.20 7.92
C LYS A 48 -1.28 -3.09 8.63
N GLU A 49 0.01 -3.33 8.89
CA GLU A 49 0.87 -2.33 9.53
C GLU A 49 1.10 -1.10 8.64
N PHE A 50 1.22 -1.29 7.31
CA PHE A 50 1.32 -0.18 6.38
C PHE A 50 0.04 0.67 6.38
N VAL A 51 -1.13 0.04 6.23
CA VAL A 51 -2.43 0.72 6.23
C VAL A 51 -2.63 1.53 7.51
N ARG A 52 -2.27 0.93 8.65
CA ARG A 52 -2.34 1.61 9.96
C ARG A 52 -1.39 2.81 10.06
N ALA A 53 -0.20 2.69 9.48
CA ALA A 53 0.82 3.74 9.56
C ALA A 53 0.61 4.88 8.56
N TYR A 54 -0.06 4.63 7.43
CA TYR A 54 -0.22 5.59 6.34
C TYR A 54 -1.67 5.62 5.78
N PRO A 55 -2.69 5.89 6.62
CA PRO A 55 -4.10 5.78 6.22
C PRO A 55 -4.48 6.72 5.06
N GLU A 56 -3.98 7.96 5.04
CA GLU A 56 -4.22 8.90 3.94
C GLU A 56 -3.63 8.41 2.62
N LEU A 57 -2.41 7.85 2.68
CA LEU A 57 -1.76 7.28 1.51
C LEU A 57 -2.49 6.04 1.00
N THR A 58 -2.96 5.17 1.89
CA THR A 58 -3.77 4.01 1.51
C THR A 58 -5.08 4.43 0.84
N ASN A 59 -5.76 5.46 1.35
CA ASN A 59 -6.94 6.01 0.68
C ASN A 59 -6.60 6.54 -0.71
N LYS A 60 -5.46 7.22 -0.86
CA LYS A 60 -4.99 7.71 -2.16
C LYS A 60 -4.73 6.56 -3.14
N ILE A 61 -4.00 5.53 -2.71
CA ILE A 61 -3.76 4.33 -3.52
C ILE A 61 -5.08 3.66 -3.90
N THR A 62 -6.06 3.58 -3.00
CA THR A 62 -7.38 2.99 -3.29
C THR A 62 -8.13 3.72 -4.40
N ASN A 63 -7.96 5.04 -4.50
CA ASN A 63 -8.64 5.86 -5.49
C ASN A 63 -7.88 6.00 -6.81
N GLU A 64 -6.55 6.09 -6.74
CA GLU A 64 -5.68 6.38 -7.90
C GLU A 64 -5.05 5.13 -8.51
N HIS A 65 -4.74 4.13 -7.68
CA HIS A 65 -4.03 2.91 -8.04
C HIS A 65 -4.67 1.65 -7.44
N PRO A 66 -5.97 1.38 -7.67
CA PRO A 66 -6.63 0.19 -7.15
C PRO A 66 -5.94 -1.11 -7.62
N GLU A 67 -5.23 -1.09 -8.75
CA GLU A 67 -4.44 -2.21 -9.27
C GLU A 67 -3.30 -2.67 -8.33
N TYR A 68 -2.85 -1.83 -7.40
CA TYR A 68 -1.84 -2.23 -6.41
C TYR A 68 -2.39 -3.21 -5.36
N PHE A 69 -3.71 -3.30 -5.22
CA PHE A 69 -4.39 -4.30 -4.41
C PHE A 69 -4.59 -5.56 -5.26
N ILE A 70 -3.49 -6.28 -5.49
CA ILE A 70 -3.35 -7.44 -6.41
C ILE A 70 -4.39 -8.55 -6.20
N ASP A 71 -5.01 -8.62 -5.03
CA ASP A 71 -6.03 -9.61 -4.70
C ASP A 71 -7.15 -8.98 -3.86
N GLY A 72 -8.40 -9.38 -4.11
CA GLY A 72 -9.57 -8.88 -3.40
C GLY A 72 -9.52 -9.10 -1.88
N SER A 73 -8.78 -10.09 -1.39
CA SER A 73 -8.54 -10.28 0.05
C SER A 73 -7.67 -9.18 0.66
N ILE A 74 -6.68 -8.66 -0.09
CA ILE A 74 -5.87 -7.51 0.34
C ILE A 74 -6.76 -6.26 0.37
N LEU A 75 -7.59 -6.07 -0.65
CA LEU A 75 -8.51 -4.94 -0.71
C LEU A 75 -9.47 -4.91 0.49
N ARG A 76 -10.06 -6.07 0.85
CA ARG A 76 -10.92 -6.22 2.03
C ARG A 76 -10.23 -5.93 3.36
N LEU A 77 -8.90 -6.10 3.43
CA LEU A 77 -8.12 -5.79 4.63
C LEU A 77 -7.78 -4.31 4.74
N CYS A 78 -7.73 -3.60 3.61
CA CYS A 78 -7.26 -2.22 3.53
C CYS A 78 -8.39 -1.19 3.49
N VAL A 79 -9.54 -1.55 2.93
CA VAL A 79 -10.68 -0.64 2.71
C VAL A 79 -11.76 -0.92 3.74
N ASN A 80 -11.95 0.02 4.67
CA ASN A 80 -12.99 -0.07 5.69
C ASN A 80 -14.37 0.44 5.22
N ASP A 81 -14.42 1.17 4.10
CA ASP A 81 -15.67 1.66 3.52
C ASP A 81 -16.28 0.59 2.61
N GLU A 82 -17.41 0.02 3.02
CA GLU A 82 -18.08 -1.04 2.26
C GLU A 82 -18.56 -0.59 0.87
N ALA A 83 -18.95 0.67 0.70
CA ALA A 83 -19.42 1.17 -0.59
C ALA A 83 -18.26 1.26 -1.58
N ILE A 84 -17.09 1.75 -1.13
CA ILE A 84 -15.87 1.79 -1.94
C ILE A 84 -15.40 0.37 -2.24
N LEU A 85 -15.39 -0.51 -1.25
CA LEU A 85 -14.98 -1.90 -1.41
C LEU A 85 -15.84 -2.64 -2.43
N ASN A 86 -17.17 -2.52 -2.35
CA ASN A 86 -18.09 -3.17 -3.28
C ASN A 86 -17.94 -2.64 -4.71
N LYS A 87 -17.71 -1.33 -4.88
CA LYS A 87 -17.45 -0.73 -6.19
C LYS A 87 -16.20 -1.31 -6.83
N LEU A 88 -15.11 -1.43 -6.07
CA LEU A 88 -13.83 -1.90 -6.58
C LEU A 88 -13.85 -3.41 -6.88
N LEU A 89 -14.50 -4.22 -6.05
CA LEU A 89 -14.66 -5.66 -6.29
C LEU A 89 -15.58 -5.99 -7.48
N ALA A 90 -16.54 -5.13 -7.80
CA ALA A 90 -17.44 -5.31 -8.95
C ALA A 90 -16.83 -4.88 -10.30
N SER A 91 -15.64 -4.26 -10.26
CA SER A 91 -14.96 -3.69 -11.44
C SER A 91 -13.88 -4.61 -12.03
N GLY A 92 -13.68 -5.81 -11.45
CA GLY A 92 -12.68 -6.80 -11.85
C GLY A 92 -13.25 -8.04 -12.50
#